data_AF-A0A941AW11-F1
#
_entry.id   AF-A0A941AW11-F1
#
_cell.length_a   1.000
_cell.length_b   1.000
_cell.length_c   1.000
_cell.angle_alpha   90.00
_cell.angle_beta   90.00
_cell.angle_gamma   90.00
#
_symmetry.space_group_name_H-M   'P 1'
#
loop_
_entity.id
_entity.type
_entity.pdbx_description
1 polymer ?
#
loop_
_entity_poly.entity_id
_entity_poly.type
_entity_poly.pdbx_seq_one_letter_code
_entity_poly.pdbx_strand_id
1 'polypeptide(L)' 'MVSKKAKPKSKKRISAKKLCSRVIVREGVKKDGTLKKGYRYIKGGRVVKAKAKK' A
#
# COMPACT_ATOMS: atom_id res chain seq x y z
N MET A 1 39.56 21.71 -21.17
CA MET A 1 38.12 21.35 -21.13
C MET A 1 37.79 20.87 -19.72
N VAL A 2 36.99 21.61 -18.94
CA VAL A 2 36.64 21.21 -17.55
C VAL A 2 35.29 20.50 -17.58
N SER A 3 35.30 19.20 -17.34
CA SER A 3 34.10 18.36 -17.28
C SER A 3 33.20 18.77 -16.10
N LYS A 4 32.06 19.38 -16.39
CA LYS A 4 31.01 19.65 -15.39
C LYS A 4 30.46 18.32 -14.87
N LYS A 5 30.82 17.94 -13.64
CA LYS A 5 30.22 16.80 -12.93
C LYS A 5 28.72 17.06 -12.71
N ALA A 6 27.86 16.21 -13.27
CA ALA A 6 26.42 16.28 -13.05
C ALA A 6 26.09 15.92 -11.59
N LYS A 7 25.33 16.79 -10.91
CA LYS A 7 24.87 16.55 -9.53
C LYS A 7 23.85 15.39 -9.51
N PRO A 8 23.91 14.47 -8.54
CA PRO A 8 22.97 13.36 -8.46
C PRO A 8 21.55 13.87 -8.24
N LYS A 9 20.60 13.40 -9.05
CA LYS A 9 19.18 13.76 -8.93
C LYS A 9 18.68 13.36 -7.54
N SER A 10 18.22 14.34 -6.76
CA SER A 10 17.70 14.13 -5.40
C SER A 10 16.60 13.07 -5.40
N LYS A 11 16.71 12.05 -4.53
CA LYS A 11 15.67 11.04 -4.31
C LYS A 11 14.37 11.75 -3.91
N LYS A 12 13.30 11.57 -4.69
CA LYS A 12 11.98 12.12 -4.39
C LYS A 12 11.56 11.67 -2.99
N ARG A 13 11.29 12.62 -2.08
CA ARG A 13 10.78 12.33 -0.74
C ARG A 13 9.42 11.62 -0.87
N ILE A 14 9.26 10.51 -0.15
CA ILE A 14 8.00 9.76 -0.12
C ILE A 14 6.96 10.62 0.59
N SER A 15 5.79 10.83 -0.02
CA SER A 15 4.72 11.59 0.61
C SER A 15 4.19 10.87 1.86
N ALA A 16 3.74 11.64 2.86
CA ALA A 16 3.18 11.11 4.10
C ALA A 16 2.05 10.09 3.84
N LYS A 17 1.17 10.36 2.86
CA LYS A 17 0.11 9.44 2.42
C LYS A 17 0.64 8.07 2.01
N LYS A 18 1.78 8.01 1.30
CA LYS A 18 2.39 6.77 0.81
C LYS A 18 3.15 6.03 1.92
N LEU A 19 3.68 6.75 2.91
CA LEU A 19 4.23 6.16 4.13
C LEU A 19 3.11 5.55 5.00
N CYS A 20 2.06 6.31 5.31
CA CYS A 20 0.94 5.83 6.11
C CYS A 20 0.23 4.63 5.44
N SER A 21 0.05 4.65 4.12
CA SER A 21 -0.57 3.51 3.40
C SER A 21 0.25 2.21 3.46
N ARG A 22 1.56 2.28 3.73
CA ARG A 22 2.42 1.10 3.92
C ARG A 22 2.39 0.60 5.36
N VAL A 23 2.22 1.50 6.33
CA VAL A 23 2.23 1.18 7.78
C VAL A 23 0.85 0.74 8.27
N ILE A 24 -0.22 1.33 7.73
CA ILE A 24 -1.60 0.97 8.11
C ILE A 24 -1.92 -0.40 7.50
N VAL A 25 -1.73 -1.45 8.30
CA VAL A 25 -2.15 -2.80 7.96
C VAL A 25 -3.68 -2.81 7.89
N ARG A 26 -4.21 -2.80 6.67
CA ARG A 26 -5.66 -2.95 6.46
C ARG A 26 -6.10 -4.31 6.99
N GLU A 27 -7.02 -4.29 7.95
CA GLU A 27 -7.58 -5.50 8.54
C GLU A 27 -8.18 -6.40 7.45
N GLY A 28 -7.83 -7.69 7.47
CA GLY A 28 -8.25 -8.65 6.44
C GLY A 28 -7.47 -8.62 5.13
N VAL A 29 -6.46 -7.74 4.97
CA VAL A 29 -5.56 -7.70 3.80
C VAL A 29 -4.15 -8.14 4.21
N LYS A 30 -3.47 -8.89 3.36
CA LYS A 30 -2.06 -9.27 3.52
C LYS A 30 -1.14 -8.10 3.16
N LYS A 31 0.15 -8.21 3.51
CA LYS A 31 1.19 -7.25 3.10
C LYS A 31 1.29 -7.14 1.57
N ASP A 32 0.96 -8.21 0.86
CA ASP A 32 0.98 -8.29 -0.61
C ASP A 32 -0.26 -7.65 -1.28
N GLY A 33 -1.20 -7.08 -0.50
CA GLY A 33 -2.42 -6.46 -1.01
C GLY A 33 -3.57 -7.43 -1.33
N THR A 34 -3.35 -8.74 -1.16
CA THR A 34 -4.38 -9.77 -1.33
C THR A 34 -5.22 -9.95 -0.06
N LEU A 35 -6.46 -10.38 -0.18
CA LEU A 35 -7.32 -10.66 0.99
C LEU A 35 -6.89 -11.92 1.74
N LYS A 36 -7.03 -11.91 3.06
CA LYS A 36 -6.92 -13.11 3.89
C LYS A 36 -8.10 -14.06 3.61
N LYS A 37 -7.87 -15.38 3.72
CA LYS A 37 -8.91 -16.40 3.56
C LYS A 37 -10.05 -16.13 4.55
N GLY A 38 -11.29 -16.16 4.06
CA GLY A 38 -12.46 -15.82 4.88
C GLY A 38 -12.72 -14.32 5.03
N TYR A 39 -12.13 -13.46 4.19
CA TYR A 39 -12.49 -12.05 4.05
C TYR A 39 -13.00 -11.76 2.63
N ARG A 40 -13.85 -10.75 2.49
CA ARG A 40 -14.41 -10.29 1.20
C ARG A 40 -14.46 -8.77 1.15
N TYR A 41 -14.40 -8.22 -0.06
CA TYR A 41 -14.73 -6.82 -0.31
C TYR A 41 -16.25 -6.64 -0.38
N ILE A 42 -16.74 -5.53 0.17
CA ILE A 42 -18.10 -5.04 -0.06
C ILE A 42 -18.07 -3.76 -0.90
N LYS A 43 -19.23 -3.30 -1.37
CA LYS A 43 -19.37 -2.03 -2.10
C LYS A 43 -18.65 -0.91 -1.33
N GLY A 44 -17.83 -0.14 -2.04
CA GLY A 44 -16.97 0.91 -1.45
C GLY A 44 -15.58 0.45 -1.02
N GLY A 45 -15.16 -0.77 -1.35
CA GLY A 45 -13.78 -1.25 -1.11
C GLY A 45 -13.46 -1.56 0.36
N ARG A 46 -14.49 -1.62 1.22
CA ARG A 46 -14.34 -2.02 2.62
C ARG A 46 -14.17 -3.53 2.71
N VAL A 47 -13.24 -3.97 3.56
CA VAL A 47 -12.94 -5.38 3.81
C VAL A 47 -13.76 -5.86 5.00
N VAL A 48 -14.44 -6.99 4.86
CA VAL A 48 -15.24 -7.60 5.93
C VAL A 48 -14.97 -9.10 6.01
N LYS A 49 -15.11 -9.70 7.20
CA LYS A 49 -15.05 -11.15 7.35
C LYS A 49 -16.23 -11.78 6.60
N ALA A 50 -15.93 -12.73 5.74
CA ALA A 50 -16.94 -13.50 5.03
C ALA A 50 -17.74 -14.31 6.07
N LYS A 51 -19.04 -14.03 6.15
CA LYS A 51 -19.96 -14.91 6.87
C LYS A 51 -20.12 -16.18 6.01
N ALA A 52 -20.00 -17.34 6.62
CA ALA A 52 -20.40 -18.58 5.96
C ALA A 52 -21.86 -18.44 5.54
N LYS A 53 -22.17 -18.77 4.28
CA LYS A 53 -23.56 -18.93 3.88
C LYS A 53 -24.07 -20.16 4.64
N LYS A 54 -25.14 -19.98 5.42
CA LYS A 54 -25.93 -21.08 5.95
C LYS A 54 -26.52 -21.88 4.79
#